data_AF-L0P1L4-F1
#
_entry.id   AF-L0P1L4-F1
#
_cell.length_a   1.000
_cell.length_b   1.000
_cell.length_c   1.000
_cell.angle_alpha   90.00
_cell.angle_beta   90.00
_cell.angle_gamma   90.00
#
_symmetry.space_group_name_H-M   'P 1'
#
loop_
_entity.id
_entity.type
_entity.pdbx_description
1 polymer ?
#
loop_
_entity_poly.entity_id
_entity_poly.type
_entity_poly.pdbx_seq_one_letter_code
_entity_poly.pdbx_strand_id
1 'polypeptide(L)'
;MGAQGGACAHSGEDDEGDDDLEGLGDGRGRGLLSDGTRQWQTSRGALTLLSFLLVEKLAHLMLAGPDVQTGCGLVFFPRHASTATSVDSNHSSIAAGWRHCLCSLIDLLENPVTKYKLHIEDILEKMKDREKESPKNDKWQAHRGKHNCENNVERPEDEKEKYRKEGWYVSEAMEEAFTVLPFKDFLKDHYKKLSGNLCDCIEILYNDHPRNSETRQCFQCMLEVLELIKILHILINCDMDNGDIWSNELLESKIEEDGNPILWSGQLAYVRTNTCKKSKFRLSRSLCVQELRYLCKNLELPNCYITRPIKVYLLQRTRCILCTVSSSFRLYNVPMDNSSSDVYGVFKKPETSNLELLIVDEAAQVKECETLIPLQLPGIRLAVFIGDENQPSLVKSKISDNANFGRSVFERLSLLGYSKHLLSVQYRMHPEISKFPVATFYDGKISDGPNVTSKNYDRRFLASKIFGPYSFINVDGGHETTEKHGRSLKNTIEVAAVLRIVQRLFKESVSTGSKLTVGVVSPYNAQVRAIQERVGKSYNMYDGFSVKVKSVDGFCYE
;
A
#
# COMPACT_ATOMS: atom_id res chain seq x y z
N MET A 1 3.15 -68.36 -41.67
CA MET A 1 4.46 -69.05 -41.49
C MET A 1 5.11 -68.36 -40.30
N GLY A 2 4.95 -68.81 -39.04
CA GLY A 2 5.45 -70.07 -38.47
C GLY A 2 6.97 -69.93 -38.26
N ALA A 3 7.58 -70.04 -37.07
CA ALA A 3 7.15 -70.62 -35.81
C ALA A 3 8.08 -70.20 -34.63
N GLN A 4 7.52 -70.25 -33.41
CA GLN A 4 8.04 -70.78 -32.11
C GLN A 4 9.41 -70.33 -31.56
N GLY A 5 9.62 -70.15 -30.25
CA GLY A 5 8.85 -70.44 -29.05
C GLY A 5 9.80 -70.54 -27.84
N GLY A 6 9.29 -70.31 -26.62
CA GLY A 6 10.06 -70.54 -25.39
C GLY A 6 9.53 -69.78 -24.17
N ALA A 7 8.50 -70.33 -23.52
CA ALA A 7 8.02 -69.94 -22.20
C ALA A 7 8.74 -70.74 -21.11
N CYS A 8 8.84 -70.20 -19.90
CA CYS A 8 8.64 -70.98 -18.66
C CYS A 8 8.34 -70.05 -17.48
N ALA A 9 7.19 -70.30 -16.86
CA ALA A 9 6.73 -69.78 -15.57
C ALA A 9 7.09 -70.78 -14.45
N HIS A 10 7.08 -70.32 -13.18
CA HIS A 10 6.71 -71.05 -11.95
C HIS A 10 6.66 -70.00 -10.81
N SER A 11 5.49 -69.67 -10.23
CA SER A 11 4.80 -70.30 -9.06
C SER A 11 5.56 -70.04 -7.74
N GLY A 12 4.99 -69.70 -6.59
CA GLY A 12 3.64 -69.55 -6.01
C GLY A 12 3.85 -68.96 -4.59
N GLU A 13 2.88 -68.29 -3.99
CA GLU A 13 2.08 -68.78 -2.82
C GLU A 13 2.91 -68.83 -1.50
N ASP A 14 2.49 -68.44 -0.30
CA ASP A 14 1.25 -67.92 0.30
C ASP A 14 1.56 -67.54 1.78
N ASP A 15 0.53 -67.10 2.51
CA ASP A 15 0.32 -67.05 3.97
C ASP A 15 0.79 -65.79 4.74
N GLU A 16 -0.12 -64.92 5.20
CA GLU A 16 -1.16 -65.05 6.26
C GLU A 16 -0.61 -64.88 7.69
N GLY A 17 -1.32 -64.07 8.50
CA GLY A 17 -1.23 -64.13 9.97
C GLY A 17 -1.29 -62.79 10.70
N ASP A 18 -2.52 -62.37 10.99
CA ASP A 18 -2.93 -61.37 11.99
C ASP A 18 -2.37 -61.65 13.40
N ASP A 19 -2.22 -60.61 14.24
CA ASP A 19 -3.04 -60.48 15.46
C ASP A 19 -2.75 -59.20 16.26
N ASP A 20 -3.85 -58.68 16.78
CA ASP A 20 -4.06 -57.46 17.56
C ASP A 20 -3.34 -57.40 18.91
N LEU A 21 -3.19 -56.18 19.45
CA LEU A 21 -3.49 -55.90 20.87
C LEU A 21 -3.60 -54.37 21.13
N GLU A 22 -4.81 -53.96 21.52
CA GLU A 22 -5.19 -52.63 22.02
C GLU A 22 -4.50 -52.26 23.34
N GLY A 23 -4.37 -50.94 23.61
CA GLY A 23 -4.01 -50.46 24.95
C GLY A 23 -3.73 -48.95 25.10
N LEU A 24 -4.78 -48.13 24.96
CA LEU A 24 -5.11 -46.91 25.73
C LEU A 24 -4.01 -45.89 26.16
N GLY A 25 -4.21 -44.63 25.75
CA GLY A 25 -4.26 -43.51 26.72
C GLY A 25 -3.42 -42.26 26.47
N ASP A 26 -4.13 -41.16 26.13
CA ASP A 26 -3.80 -39.73 26.37
C ASP A 26 -2.64 -39.12 25.54
N GLY A 27 -2.73 -37.99 24.84
CA GLY A 27 -3.68 -36.88 24.86
C GLY A 27 -2.89 -35.58 24.66
N ARG A 28 -3.24 -34.80 23.62
CA ARG A 28 -2.81 -33.41 23.29
C ARG A 28 -1.53 -33.23 22.46
N GLY A 29 -1.68 -32.56 21.30
CA GLY A 29 -0.56 -31.90 20.61
C GLY A 29 -0.54 -31.87 19.08
N ARG A 30 -1.67 -31.89 18.36
CA ARG A 30 -1.71 -31.51 16.94
C ARG A 30 -2.79 -30.47 16.69
N GLY A 31 -2.39 -29.31 16.20
CA GLY A 31 -3.29 -28.27 15.75
C GLY A 31 -2.57 -26.93 15.65
N LEU A 32 -2.07 -26.61 14.46
CA LEU A 32 -1.90 -25.27 13.85
C LEU A 32 -0.82 -25.32 12.76
N LEU A 33 -1.18 -25.92 11.63
CA LEU A 33 -0.46 -25.79 10.35
C LEU A 33 -1.50 -25.94 9.23
N SER A 34 -2.48 -25.04 9.25
CA SER A 34 -3.47 -24.90 8.17
C SER A 34 -4.11 -23.52 8.22
N ASP A 35 -3.35 -22.49 7.85
CA ASP A 35 -3.90 -21.30 7.20
C ASP A 35 -2.74 -20.44 6.67
N GLY A 36 -2.43 -20.60 5.38
CA GLY A 36 -1.33 -19.88 4.73
C GLY A 36 -1.39 -19.89 3.21
N THR A 37 -2.35 -20.57 2.59
CA THR A 37 -2.57 -20.59 1.15
C THR A 37 -3.62 -19.54 0.76
N ARG A 38 -3.27 -18.26 0.91
CA ARG A 38 -3.94 -17.16 0.20
C ARG A 38 -3.07 -16.69 -0.97
N GLN A 39 -3.39 -17.27 -2.12
CA GLN A 39 -3.52 -16.60 -3.42
C GLN A 39 -2.57 -15.41 -3.69
N TRP A 40 -1.34 -15.73 -4.10
CA TRP A 40 -0.44 -14.79 -4.77
C TRP A 40 -0.82 -14.71 -6.26
N GLN A 41 -1.79 -13.85 -6.57
CA GLN A 41 -1.98 -13.31 -7.92
C GLN A 41 -2.00 -11.79 -7.78
N THR A 42 -0.86 -11.16 -8.00
CA THR A 42 -0.75 -9.70 -8.07
C THR A 42 -0.02 -9.32 -9.34
N SER A 43 -0.75 -8.61 -10.21
CA SER A 43 -0.28 -8.07 -11.48
C SER A 43 0.97 -7.21 -11.29
N ARG A 44 1.91 -7.34 -12.24
CA ARG A 44 3.27 -6.80 -12.27
C ARG A 44 3.41 -5.28 -12.05
N GLY A 45 2.31 -4.51 -12.02
CA GLY A 45 2.30 -3.08 -11.68
C GLY A 45 2.25 -2.77 -10.17
N ALA A 46 1.71 -3.67 -9.33
CA ALA A 46 1.41 -3.36 -7.93
C ALA A 46 2.60 -3.51 -6.97
N LEU A 47 3.60 -4.33 -7.31
CA LEU A 47 4.68 -4.68 -6.38
C LEU A 47 5.82 -3.65 -6.35
N THR A 48 6.14 -3.02 -7.49
CA THR A 48 7.03 -1.84 -7.53
C THR A 48 6.37 -0.63 -6.87
N LEU A 49 5.03 -0.56 -6.93
CA LEU A 49 4.27 0.46 -6.23
C LEU A 49 4.32 0.25 -4.71
N LEU A 50 4.26 -0.98 -4.19
CA LEU A 50 4.25 -1.21 -2.74
C LEU A 50 5.52 -0.71 -2.03
N SER A 51 6.72 -0.93 -2.57
CA SER A 51 7.96 -0.45 -1.93
C SER A 51 8.17 1.06 -2.09
N PHE A 52 7.75 1.64 -3.22
CA PHE A 52 7.79 3.10 -3.42
C PHE A 52 6.71 3.83 -2.63
N LEU A 53 5.49 3.31 -2.56
CA LEU A 53 4.38 3.82 -1.75
C LEU A 53 4.70 3.71 -0.26
N LEU A 54 5.37 2.64 0.19
CA LEU A 54 5.82 2.51 1.58
C LEU A 54 6.77 3.65 1.95
N VAL A 55 7.76 3.89 1.08
CA VAL A 55 8.73 4.96 1.25
C VAL A 55 8.06 6.32 1.15
N GLU A 56 7.13 6.53 0.22
CA GLU A 56 6.42 7.80 0.07
C GLU A 56 5.48 8.07 1.24
N LYS A 57 4.76 7.07 1.75
CA LYS A 57 3.90 7.19 2.95
C LYS A 57 4.72 7.48 4.19
N LEU A 58 5.79 6.74 4.43
CA LEU A 58 6.67 6.98 5.58
C LEU A 58 7.48 8.28 5.42
N ALA A 59 7.82 8.66 4.19
CA ALA A 59 8.39 9.97 3.90
C ALA A 59 7.37 11.08 4.17
N HIS A 60 6.13 10.97 3.69
CA HIS A 60 5.06 11.94 3.99
C HIS A 60 4.82 12.06 5.50
N LEU A 61 4.80 10.94 6.24
CA LEU A 61 4.70 10.95 7.70
C LEU A 61 5.86 11.70 8.38
N MET A 62 7.08 11.57 7.83
CA MET A 62 8.27 12.27 8.33
C MET A 62 8.44 13.70 7.78
N LEU A 63 7.73 14.06 6.71
CA LEU A 63 7.88 15.31 5.95
C LEU A 63 6.73 16.30 6.10
N ALA A 64 5.51 15.84 6.37
CA ALA A 64 4.32 16.68 6.29
C ALA A 64 4.44 17.82 7.32
N GLY A 65 4.44 19.07 6.83
CA GLY A 65 4.01 20.33 7.45
C GLY A 65 2.56 20.65 7.06
N PRO A 66 1.89 21.64 7.68
CA PRO A 66 0.53 22.01 7.31
C PRO A 66 0.52 22.58 5.89
N ASP A 67 -0.51 22.25 5.12
CA ASP A 67 -0.79 22.63 3.72
C ASP A 67 -0.08 21.84 2.60
N VAL A 68 -0.49 20.57 2.43
CA VAL A 68 -0.55 19.98 1.08
C VAL A 68 -1.97 19.44 0.87
N GLN A 69 -2.78 20.19 0.13
CA GLN A 69 -4.07 19.73 -0.36
C GLN A 69 -3.87 18.45 -1.19
N THR A 70 -4.63 17.41 -0.82
CA THR A 70 -4.79 16.18 -1.58
C THR A 70 -5.41 16.47 -2.95
N GLY A 71 -4.57 16.65 -3.97
CA GLY A 71 -4.96 16.56 -5.37
C GLY A 71 -4.63 15.17 -5.91
N CYS A 72 -5.63 14.31 -6.08
CA CYS A 72 -5.51 13.08 -6.85
C CYS A 72 -5.13 13.43 -8.29
N GLY A 73 -3.85 13.30 -8.63
CA GLY A 73 -3.34 13.42 -9.99
C GLY A 73 -2.04 12.66 -10.13
N LEU A 74 -2.03 11.61 -10.96
CA LEU A 74 -0.82 10.93 -11.42
C LEU A 74 0.10 11.95 -12.10
N VAL A 75 1.10 12.47 -11.37
CA VAL A 75 2.15 13.30 -11.96
C VAL A 75 3.24 12.39 -12.50
N PHE A 76 3.25 12.21 -13.83
CA PHE A 76 4.44 11.77 -14.55
C PHE A 76 5.47 12.89 -14.53
N PHE A 77 6.64 12.68 -13.93
CA PHE A 77 7.77 13.60 -14.12
C PHE A 77 8.59 13.19 -15.35
N PRO A 78 8.75 14.07 -16.36
CA PRO A 78 9.67 13.86 -17.46
C PRO A 78 11.13 14.12 -17.03
N ARG A 79 12.05 13.51 -17.77
CA ARG A 79 13.51 13.61 -17.61
C ARG A 79 14.03 15.04 -17.79
N HIS A 80 15.04 15.38 -16.98
CA HIS A 80 16.01 16.47 -17.12
C HIS A 80 15.48 17.92 -17.24
N ALA A 81 15.62 18.69 -16.17
CA ALA A 81 16.09 20.08 -16.24
C ALA A 81 16.70 20.48 -14.90
N SER A 82 17.98 20.86 -14.96
CA SER A 82 18.79 21.42 -13.89
C SER A 82 18.55 22.93 -13.79
N THR A 83 18.00 23.40 -12.67
CA THR A 83 18.20 24.77 -12.18
C THR A 83 18.08 24.77 -10.65
N ALA A 84 19.18 25.08 -9.99
CA ALA A 84 19.23 25.36 -8.57
C ALA A 84 18.62 26.74 -8.29
N THR A 85 17.66 26.81 -7.39
CA THR A 85 17.28 28.06 -6.71
C THR A 85 17.32 27.80 -5.22
N SER A 86 18.20 28.55 -4.54
CA SER A 86 18.36 28.59 -3.09
C SER A 86 17.04 28.97 -2.43
N VAL A 87 16.59 28.16 -1.48
CA VAL A 87 15.51 28.54 -0.57
C VAL A 87 16.15 28.97 0.73
N ASP A 88 15.92 30.23 1.07
CA ASP A 88 16.36 30.89 2.29
C ASP A 88 15.89 30.15 3.53
N SER A 89 16.83 29.95 4.44
CA SER A 89 16.64 29.48 5.80
C SER A 89 15.98 30.58 6.65
N ASN A 90 14.68 30.45 6.95
CA ASN A 90 14.03 31.22 8.01
C ASN A 90 12.99 30.37 8.77
N HIS A 91 13.45 29.76 9.86
CA HIS A 91 12.81 29.58 11.18
C HIS A 91 11.31 29.21 11.40
N SER A 92 10.53 28.70 10.44
CA SER A 92 9.08 28.43 10.68
C SER A 92 8.52 27.02 10.38
N SER A 93 9.32 25.95 10.26
CA SER A 93 8.78 24.60 9.90
C SER A 93 9.00 23.46 10.92
N ILE A 94 8.78 23.69 12.22
CA ILE A 94 8.86 22.64 13.27
C ILE A 94 7.48 22.02 13.61
N ALA A 95 6.41 22.46 12.95
CA ALA A 95 5.04 22.22 13.39
C ALA A 95 4.41 20.88 12.97
N ALA A 96 5.19 19.87 12.54
CA ALA A 96 4.58 18.64 12.04
C ALA A 96 5.52 17.41 11.93
N GLY A 97 4.91 16.22 11.86
CA GLY A 97 5.56 14.89 11.89
C GLY A 97 5.25 14.06 13.14
N TRP A 98 5.60 12.77 13.15
CA TRP A 98 5.23 11.84 14.24
C TRP A 98 5.78 12.27 15.62
N ARG A 99 7.04 12.72 15.71
CA ARG A 99 7.63 13.22 16.96
C ARG A 99 6.85 14.43 17.48
N HIS A 100 6.47 15.33 16.59
CA HIS A 100 5.64 16.47 16.94
C HIS A 100 4.27 16.00 17.46
N CYS A 101 3.62 15.04 16.81
CA CYS A 101 2.33 14.50 17.26
C CYS A 101 2.42 13.86 18.65
N LEU A 102 3.46 13.06 18.92
CA LEU A 102 3.70 12.47 20.23
C LEU A 102 3.96 13.55 21.30
N CYS A 103 4.93 14.44 21.06
CA CYS A 103 5.29 15.48 22.02
C CYS A 103 4.12 16.43 22.31
N SER A 104 3.36 16.82 21.29
CA SER A 104 2.20 17.70 21.44
C SER A 104 1.09 17.06 22.27
N LEU A 105 0.82 15.75 22.08
CA LEU A 105 -0.18 15.05 22.89
C LEU A 105 0.31 14.82 24.33
N ILE A 106 1.59 14.47 24.53
CA ILE A 106 2.20 14.37 25.86
C ILE A 106 2.04 15.69 26.61
N ASP A 107 2.42 16.79 25.98
CA ASP A 107 2.42 18.12 26.60
C ASP A 107 0.99 18.59 26.93
N LEU A 108 -0.01 18.28 26.08
CA LEU A 108 -1.42 18.54 26.39
C LEU A 108 -1.90 17.72 27.60
N LEU A 109 -1.50 16.45 27.72
CA LEU A 109 -1.94 15.57 28.81
C LEU A 109 -1.22 15.86 30.13
N GLU A 110 0.04 16.28 30.09
CA GLU A 110 0.83 16.66 31.27
C GLU A 110 0.49 18.06 31.77
N ASN A 111 0.34 19.03 30.86
CA ASN A 111 0.24 20.44 31.20
C ASN A 111 -1.02 21.13 30.61
N PRO A 112 -2.24 20.56 30.76
CA PRO A 112 -3.43 21.08 30.09
C PRO A 112 -3.77 22.51 30.52
N VAL A 113 -3.65 22.84 31.81
CA VAL A 113 -3.95 24.17 32.37
C VAL A 113 -2.94 25.21 31.87
N THR A 114 -1.65 24.85 31.84
CA THR A 114 -0.59 25.74 31.33
C THR A 114 -0.78 26.01 29.84
N LYS A 115 -1.13 24.99 29.05
CA LYS A 115 -1.45 25.16 27.62
C LYS A 115 -2.62 26.09 27.37
N TYR A 116 -3.64 26.00 28.21
CA TYR A 116 -4.78 26.91 28.11
C TYR A 116 -4.41 28.36 28.44
N LYS A 117 -3.58 28.58 29.47
CA LYS A 117 -3.06 29.93 29.79
C LYS A 117 -2.27 30.52 28.63
N LEU A 118 -1.36 29.74 28.03
CA LEU A 118 -0.60 30.16 26.85
C LEU A 118 -1.50 30.44 25.63
N HIS A 119 -2.56 29.65 25.45
CA HIS A 119 -3.55 29.89 24.39
C HIS A 119 -4.29 31.23 24.59
N ILE A 120 -4.69 31.54 25.83
CA ILE A 120 -5.28 32.83 26.17
C ILE A 120 -4.28 33.97 25.90
N GLU A 121 -3.03 33.81 26.34
CA GLU A 121 -1.96 34.82 26.11
C GLU A 121 -1.73 35.08 24.61
N ASP A 122 -1.66 34.02 23.78
CA ASP A 122 -1.52 34.13 22.32
C ASP A 122 -2.73 34.84 21.67
N ILE A 123 -3.95 34.57 22.13
CA ILE A 123 -5.14 35.29 21.69
C ILE A 123 -5.04 36.79 22.06
N LEU A 124 -4.66 37.09 23.30
CA LEU A 124 -4.51 38.47 23.79
C LEU A 124 -3.39 39.23 23.07
N GLU A 125 -2.30 38.55 22.69
CA GLU A 125 -1.20 39.13 21.92
C GLU A 125 -1.65 39.43 20.48
N LYS A 126 -2.35 38.50 19.83
CA LYS A 126 -2.95 38.71 18.50
C LYS A 126 -3.99 39.83 18.47
N MET A 127 -4.71 40.06 19.56
CA MET A 127 -5.60 41.23 19.71
C MET A 127 -4.80 42.53 19.77
N LYS A 128 -3.72 42.59 20.57
CA LYS A 128 -2.87 43.78 20.72
C LYS A 128 -2.14 44.19 19.45
N ASP A 129 -1.71 43.21 18.65
CA ASP A 129 -1.01 43.52 17.40
C ASP A 129 -1.95 44.05 16.33
N ARG A 130 -3.22 43.62 16.32
CA ARG A 130 -4.23 44.15 15.40
C ARG A 130 -4.74 45.55 15.77
N GLU A 131 -4.71 45.93 17.05
CA GLU A 131 -4.98 47.31 17.47
C GLU A 131 -3.90 48.30 17.00
N LYS A 132 -2.63 47.87 16.94
CA LYS A 132 -1.50 48.70 16.46
C LYS A 132 -1.51 48.91 14.93
N GLU A 133 -2.16 48.03 14.17
CA GLU A 133 -2.26 48.13 12.70
C GLU A 133 -3.42 49.02 12.22
N SER A 134 -4.21 49.62 13.11
CA SER A 134 -5.26 50.58 12.74
C SER A 134 -4.65 51.92 12.27
N PRO A 135 -4.97 52.44 11.06
CA PRO A 135 -4.26 53.59 10.51
C PRO A 135 -4.71 54.90 11.16
N LYS A 136 -3.77 55.61 11.80
CA LYS A 136 -3.87 57.06 12.00
C LYS A 136 -3.68 57.75 10.65
N ASN A 137 -4.75 58.28 10.04
CA ASN A 137 -4.57 59.33 9.04
C ASN A 137 -5.78 60.27 8.90
N ASP A 138 -5.74 61.36 9.68
CA ASP A 138 -6.32 62.64 9.28
C ASP A 138 -5.46 63.24 8.17
N LYS A 139 -5.99 63.37 6.95
CA LYS A 139 -5.65 64.44 5.99
C LYS A 139 -6.59 64.40 4.78
N TRP A 140 -7.64 65.22 4.84
CA TRP A 140 -8.43 65.58 3.67
C TRP A 140 -7.62 66.52 2.77
N GLN A 141 -7.22 66.05 1.57
CA GLN A 141 -6.77 66.94 0.49
C GLN A 141 -7.95 67.22 -0.45
N ALA A 142 -8.26 68.51 -0.58
CA ALA A 142 -9.28 69.06 -1.46
C ALA A 142 -8.94 68.84 -2.94
N HIS A 143 -9.90 68.30 -3.70
CA HIS A 143 -9.89 68.39 -5.15
C HIS A 143 -11.07 69.24 -5.65
N ARG A 144 -10.71 70.31 -6.38
CA ARG A 144 -11.57 71.19 -7.17
C ARG A 144 -12.30 70.41 -8.26
N GLY A 145 -13.61 70.65 -8.39
CA GLY A 145 -14.42 70.42 -9.60
C GLY A 145 -15.52 71.49 -9.66
N LYS A 146 -15.63 72.19 -10.79
CA LYS A 146 -16.46 73.39 -11.06
C LYS A 146 -17.93 73.04 -11.40
N HIS A 147 -18.76 74.10 -11.33
CA HIS A 147 -20.13 74.33 -11.86
C HIS A 147 -21.27 74.06 -10.87
N ASN A 148 -22.30 74.91 -10.69
CA ASN A 148 -22.67 76.25 -11.18
C ASN A 148 -23.88 76.73 -10.32
N CYS A 149 -24.12 78.05 -10.20
CA CYS A 149 -25.40 78.78 -9.96
C CYS A 149 -26.51 78.18 -9.06
N GLU A 150 -27.34 78.88 -8.29
CA GLU A 150 -27.58 80.26 -7.87
C GLU A 150 -28.74 80.14 -6.83
N ASN A 151 -28.75 81.01 -5.83
CA ASN A 151 -29.93 81.57 -5.14
C ASN A 151 -30.94 80.71 -4.35
N ASN A 152 -31.00 81.07 -3.04
CA ASN A 152 -32.18 81.29 -2.18
C ASN A 152 -32.99 80.03 -1.78
N VAL A 153 -33.30 79.76 -0.50
CA VAL A 153 -34.04 80.60 0.47
C VAL A 153 -33.78 80.10 1.93
N GLU A 154 -33.67 81.08 2.85
CA GLU A 154 -33.92 81.15 4.32
C GLU A 154 -34.58 79.93 5.05
N ARG A 155 -34.50 79.63 6.36
CA ARG A 155 -34.06 80.21 7.68
C ARG A 155 -34.35 79.10 8.76
N PRO A 156 -34.34 79.34 10.10
CA PRO A 156 -33.32 79.78 11.06
C PRO A 156 -33.01 78.73 12.16
N GLU A 157 -32.00 79.04 12.97
CA GLU A 157 -31.78 78.74 14.41
C GLU A 157 -32.69 77.71 15.12
N ASP A 158 -32.08 76.65 15.66
CA ASP A 158 -32.10 76.33 17.10
C ASP A 158 -31.24 75.08 17.43
N GLU A 159 -30.90 74.95 18.71
CA GLU A 159 -30.27 73.77 19.36
C GLU A 159 -28.73 73.76 19.49
N LYS A 160 -28.21 74.73 20.25
CA LYS A 160 -27.12 74.44 21.20
C LYS A 160 -27.68 73.73 22.44
N GLU A 161 -27.97 72.43 22.36
CA GLU A 161 -27.92 71.55 23.54
C GLU A 161 -27.97 70.06 23.19
N LYS A 162 -26.86 69.50 22.71
CA LYS A 162 -26.67 68.04 22.71
C LYS A 162 -25.21 67.61 22.83
N TYR A 163 -24.51 68.17 23.82
CA TYR A 163 -23.26 67.57 24.32
C TYR A 163 -23.56 66.59 25.45
N ARG A 164 -23.93 65.35 25.08
CA ARG A 164 -23.55 64.10 25.76
C ARG A 164 -24.33 62.94 25.16
N LYS A 165 -23.60 61.84 24.95
CA LYS A 165 -24.02 60.58 24.31
C LYS A 165 -23.92 60.64 22.80
N GLU A 166 -22.78 60.17 22.30
CA GLU A 166 -22.78 59.07 21.34
C GLU A 166 -21.48 58.29 21.57
N GLY A 167 -21.65 57.09 22.13
CA GLY A 167 -20.57 56.13 22.30
C GLY A 167 -20.19 55.57 20.94
N TRP A 168 -18.90 55.24 20.79
CA TRP A 168 -18.44 54.39 19.71
C TRP A 168 -19.17 53.04 19.77
N TYR A 169 -20.03 52.78 18.79
CA TYR A 169 -20.50 51.45 18.47
C TYR A 169 -19.32 50.64 17.92
N VAL A 170 -18.81 49.69 18.71
CA VAL A 170 -18.07 48.54 18.18
C VAL A 170 -19.13 47.61 17.59
N SER A 171 -18.98 47.20 16.33
CA SER A 171 -19.94 46.31 15.67
C SER A 171 -19.89 44.90 16.29
N GLU A 172 -21.06 44.27 16.48
CA GLU A 172 -21.20 42.88 16.96
C GLU A 172 -20.34 41.88 16.16
N ALA A 173 -20.04 42.18 14.89
CA ALA A 173 -19.16 41.38 14.05
C ALA A 173 -17.68 41.32 14.51
N MET A 174 -17.22 42.25 15.35
CA MET A 174 -15.87 42.25 15.93
C MET A 174 -15.78 41.40 17.21
N GLU A 175 -16.86 41.24 17.96
CA GLU A 175 -16.90 40.39 19.17
C GLU A 175 -16.90 38.89 18.82
N GLU A 176 -17.51 38.48 17.70
CA GLU A 176 -17.54 37.08 17.27
C GLU A 176 -16.18 36.52 16.82
N ALA A 177 -15.24 37.38 16.41
CA ALA A 177 -13.95 36.94 15.85
C ALA A 177 -12.93 36.45 16.91
N PHE A 178 -13.17 36.69 18.20
CA PHE A 178 -12.20 36.39 19.26
C PHE A 178 -12.83 35.90 20.58
N THR A 179 -13.86 35.06 20.49
CA THR A 179 -14.39 34.41 21.68
C THR A 179 -13.35 33.45 22.25
N VAL A 180 -12.87 33.74 23.47
CA VAL A 180 -11.97 32.83 24.20
C VAL A 180 -12.75 31.56 24.52
N LEU A 181 -12.33 30.43 23.95
CA LEU A 181 -12.95 29.14 24.23
C LEU A 181 -12.87 28.84 25.73
N PRO A 182 -13.97 28.39 26.37
CA PRO A 182 -13.90 27.84 27.72
C PRO A 182 -12.88 26.70 27.80
N PHE A 183 -12.18 26.55 28.92
CA PHE A 183 -11.13 25.54 29.10
C PHE A 183 -11.58 24.11 28.69
N LYS A 184 -12.82 23.76 29.02
CA LYS A 184 -13.44 22.49 28.66
C LYS A 184 -13.48 22.28 27.14
N ASP A 185 -13.92 23.29 26.40
CA ASP A 185 -14.05 23.22 24.94
C ASP A 185 -12.68 23.30 24.26
N PHE A 186 -11.75 24.10 24.80
CA PHE A 186 -10.35 24.10 24.39
C PHE A 186 -9.73 22.71 24.51
N LEU A 187 -9.88 22.04 25.67
CA LEU A 187 -9.29 20.72 25.87
C LEU A 187 -9.94 19.68 24.95
N LYS A 188 -11.27 19.71 24.77
CA LYS A 188 -11.99 18.81 23.86
C LYS A 188 -11.48 18.95 22.42
N ASP A 189 -11.38 20.18 21.91
CA ASP A 189 -10.98 20.44 20.53
C ASP A 189 -9.49 20.10 20.29
N HIS A 190 -8.60 20.60 21.15
CA HIS A 190 -7.17 20.31 21.04
C HIS A 190 -6.86 18.83 21.22
N TYR A 191 -7.51 18.15 22.16
CA TYR A 191 -7.34 16.71 22.34
C TYR A 191 -7.80 15.95 21.11
N LYS A 192 -8.98 16.26 20.56
CA LYS A 192 -9.49 15.63 19.34
C LYS A 192 -8.54 15.81 18.15
N LYS A 193 -8.03 17.03 17.94
CA LYS A 193 -7.08 17.33 16.87
C LYS A 193 -5.76 16.58 17.02
N LEU A 194 -5.13 16.66 18.19
CA LEU A 194 -3.82 16.05 18.44
C LEU A 194 -3.89 14.52 18.45
N SER A 195 -4.92 13.96 19.07
CA SER A 195 -5.13 12.50 19.09
C SER A 195 -5.49 11.94 17.73
N GLY A 196 -6.26 12.66 16.90
CA GLY A 196 -6.52 12.28 15.51
C GLY A 196 -5.24 12.19 14.69
N ASN A 197 -4.44 13.26 14.69
CA ASN A 197 -3.16 13.29 13.98
C ASN A 197 -2.22 12.16 14.44
N LEU A 198 -2.17 11.86 15.74
CA LEU A 198 -1.35 10.78 16.26
C LEU A 198 -1.89 9.40 15.86
N CYS A 199 -3.22 9.19 15.87
CA CYS A 199 -3.82 7.94 15.41
C CYS A 199 -3.43 7.64 13.96
N ASP A 200 -3.50 8.64 13.07
CA ASP A 200 -3.09 8.49 11.66
C ASP A 200 -1.60 8.13 11.55
N CYS A 201 -0.75 8.76 12.37
CA CYS A 201 0.68 8.45 12.43
C CYS A 201 0.92 7.01 12.89
N ILE A 202 0.24 6.56 13.95
CA ILE A 202 0.37 5.21 14.49
C ILE A 202 -0.14 4.19 13.49
N GLU A 203 -1.25 4.44 12.79
CA GLU A 203 -1.78 3.53 11.78
C GLU A 203 -0.77 3.29 10.65
N ILE A 204 -0.15 4.36 10.14
CA ILE A 204 0.91 4.25 9.13
C ILE A 204 2.10 3.48 9.70
N LEU A 205 2.65 3.88 10.85
CA LEU A 205 3.82 3.21 11.44
C LEU A 205 3.55 1.74 11.75
N TYR A 206 2.39 1.41 12.31
CA TYR A 206 2.05 0.04 12.68
C TYR A 206 1.99 -0.88 11.46
N ASN A 207 1.42 -0.40 10.35
CA ASN A 207 1.23 -1.18 9.13
C ASN A 207 2.48 -1.22 8.25
N ASP A 208 3.20 -0.10 8.16
CA ASP A 208 4.23 0.12 7.15
C ASP A 208 5.67 0.09 7.69
N HIS A 209 5.89 0.24 9.01
CA HIS A 209 7.23 0.20 9.56
C HIS A 209 7.79 -1.23 9.63
N PRO A 210 9.04 -1.48 9.18
CA PRO A 210 9.66 -2.80 9.27
C PRO A 210 9.66 -3.36 10.71
N ARG A 211 9.26 -4.62 10.85
CA ARG A 211 9.20 -5.32 12.14
C ARG A 211 10.55 -5.99 12.44
N ASN A 212 11.17 -5.63 13.55
CA ASN A 212 12.34 -6.34 14.09
C ASN A 212 12.07 -6.75 15.55
N SER A 213 12.93 -7.59 16.13
CA SER A 213 12.76 -8.07 17.52
C SER A 213 12.83 -6.95 18.55
N GLU A 214 13.62 -5.90 18.27
CA GLU A 214 13.87 -4.76 19.15
C GLU A 214 12.66 -3.83 19.25
N THR A 215 11.91 -3.65 18.16
CA THR A 215 10.73 -2.77 18.10
C THR A 215 9.42 -3.45 18.54
N ARG A 216 9.43 -4.74 18.87
CA ARG A 216 8.22 -5.49 19.26
C ARG A 216 7.45 -4.78 20.37
N GLN A 217 8.14 -4.30 21.39
CA GLN A 217 7.51 -3.57 22.50
C GLN A 217 6.89 -2.25 22.02
N CYS A 218 7.57 -1.50 21.15
CA CYS A 218 7.02 -0.26 20.59
C CYS A 218 5.71 -0.51 19.83
N PHE A 219 5.60 -1.58 19.05
CA PHE A 219 4.35 -1.90 18.35
C PHE A 219 3.22 -2.34 19.28
N GLN A 220 3.55 -3.00 20.39
CA GLN A 220 2.57 -3.30 21.43
C GLN A 220 2.06 -2.00 22.07
N CYS A 221 2.98 -1.10 22.45
CA CYS A 221 2.63 0.23 22.99
C CYS A 221 1.81 1.06 22.01
N MET A 222 2.06 0.98 20.71
CA MET A 222 1.23 1.66 19.70
C MET A 222 -0.25 1.25 19.78
N LEU A 223 -0.54 -0.04 19.96
CA LEU A 223 -1.90 -0.54 20.10
C LEU A 223 -2.53 -0.10 21.43
N GLU A 224 -1.75 -0.15 22.50
CA GLU A 224 -2.17 0.25 23.85
C GLU A 224 -2.50 1.76 23.90
N VAL A 225 -1.63 2.61 23.31
CA VAL A 225 -1.86 4.05 23.12
C VAL A 225 -3.15 4.31 22.33
N LEU A 226 -3.41 3.59 21.24
CA LEU A 226 -4.65 3.77 20.46
C LEU A 226 -5.90 3.50 21.30
N GLU A 227 -5.84 2.53 22.22
CA GLU A 227 -6.95 2.27 23.14
C GLU A 227 -7.07 3.32 24.24
N LEU A 228 -5.95 3.73 24.83
CA LEU A 228 -5.90 4.78 25.85
C LEU A 228 -6.44 6.10 25.30
N ILE A 229 -6.11 6.42 24.05
CA ILE A 229 -6.65 7.58 23.34
C ILE A 229 -8.17 7.51 23.25
N LYS A 230 -8.75 6.34 22.92
CA LYS A 230 -10.20 6.14 22.85
C LYS A 230 -10.86 6.28 24.23
N ILE A 231 -10.26 5.70 25.26
CA ILE A 231 -10.79 5.78 26.64
C ILE A 231 -10.78 7.24 27.11
N LEU A 232 -9.68 7.95 26.91
CA LEU A 232 -9.55 9.36 27.25
C LEU A 232 -10.52 10.24 26.42
N HIS A 233 -10.70 9.93 25.13
CA HIS A 233 -11.67 10.64 24.29
C HIS A 233 -13.10 10.56 24.85
N ILE A 234 -13.53 9.37 25.28
CA ILE A 234 -14.85 9.17 25.90
C ILE A 234 -14.95 9.96 27.20
N LEU A 235 -13.93 9.93 28.05
CA LEU A 235 -13.92 10.61 29.34
C LEU A 235 -13.92 12.14 29.22
N ILE A 236 -13.14 12.69 28.29
CA ILE A 236 -13.04 14.14 28.02
C ILE A 236 -14.34 14.68 27.39
N ASN A 237 -15.01 13.89 26.55
CA ASN A 237 -16.25 14.29 25.88
C ASN A 237 -17.54 13.93 26.64
N CYS A 238 -17.46 13.38 27.86
CA CYS A 238 -18.65 13.11 28.68
C CYS A 238 -19.26 14.41 29.22
N ASP A 239 -20.52 14.71 28.88
CA ASP A 239 -21.21 15.93 29.31
C ASP A 239 -22.04 15.81 30.61
N MET A 240 -22.04 14.64 31.27
CA MET A 240 -22.81 14.41 32.49
C MET A 240 -22.06 14.93 33.74
N ASP A 241 -22.56 16.01 34.33
CA ASP A 241 -21.97 16.90 35.36
C ASP A 241 -21.68 16.33 36.76
N ASN A 242 -21.71 15.01 36.98
CA ASN A 242 -21.70 14.44 38.33
C ASN A 242 -20.39 13.75 38.76
N GLY A 243 -19.22 14.37 38.57
CA GLY A 243 -17.97 13.89 39.21
C GLY A 243 -16.68 14.37 38.56
N ASP A 244 -16.28 15.57 38.93
CA ASP A 244 -15.45 16.49 38.15
C ASP A 244 -14.02 16.02 37.80
N ILE A 245 -13.85 15.55 36.56
CA ILE A 245 -12.55 15.31 35.92
C ILE A 245 -11.82 16.66 35.67
N TRP A 246 -12.56 17.78 35.66
CA TRP A 246 -12.05 19.13 35.42
C TRP A 246 -11.52 19.81 36.68
N SER A 247 -11.48 19.10 37.81
CA SER A 247 -10.82 19.58 39.01
C SER A 247 -9.34 19.84 38.73
N ASN A 248 -8.87 21.07 39.01
CA ASN A 248 -7.47 21.47 38.80
C ASN A 248 -6.50 20.51 39.50
N GLU A 249 -6.85 19.96 40.67
CA GLU A 249 -6.06 18.96 41.39
C GLU A 249 -5.80 17.69 40.56
N LEU A 250 -6.79 17.22 39.81
CA LEU A 250 -6.65 16.05 38.94
C LEU A 250 -5.81 16.40 37.72
N LEU A 251 -6.01 17.59 37.14
CA LEU A 251 -5.34 18.01 35.91
C LEU A 251 -3.88 18.42 36.14
N GLU A 252 -3.54 18.92 37.33
CA GLU A 252 -2.19 19.33 37.75
C GLU A 252 -1.43 18.21 38.49
N SER A 253 -2.05 17.06 38.76
CA SER A 253 -1.37 15.95 39.44
C SER A 253 -0.18 15.46 38.61
N LYS A 254 1.01 15.41 39.21
CA LYS A 254 2.22 14.88 38.57
C LYS A 254 2.01 13.44 38.09
N ILE A 255 2.42 13.17 36.86
CA ILE A 255 2.47 11.82 36.31
C ILE A 255 3.76 11.15 36.79
N GLU A 256 3.64 9.94 37.35
CA GLU A 256 4.78 9.16 37.84
C GLU A 256 5.75 8.80 36.69
N GLU A 257 7.05 8.68 37.01
CA GLU A 257 8.11 8.35 36.05
C GLU A 257 7.89 7.01 35.32
N ASP A 258 8.64 6.82 34.23
CA ASP A 258 8.53 5.71 33.27
C ASP A 258 8.29 4.35 33.97
N GLY A 259 7.04 3.87 33.93
CA GLY A 259 6.65 2.57 34.46
C GLY A 259 7.29 1.41 33.68
N ASN A 260 7.34 0.22 34.27
CA ASN A 260 7.87 -0.96 33.58
C ASN A 260 6.98 -1.34 32.38
N PRO A 261 7.50 -1.35 31.13
CA PRO A 261 6.72 -1.66 29.93
C PRO A 261 6.01 -3.01 29.95
N ILE A 262 6.52 -3.97 30.74
CA ILE A 262 5.94 -5.32 30.88
C ILE A 262 4.59 -5.28 31.62
N LEU A 263 4.38 -4.28 32.48
CA LEU A 263 3.17 -4.18 33.32
C LEU A 263 2.03 -3.40 32.65
N TRP A 264 2.30 -2.69 31.55
CA TRP A 264 1.33 -1.80 30.91
C TRP A 264 0.08 -2.50 30.42
N SER A 265 0.19 -3.68 29.80
CA SER A 265 -0.99 -4.44 29.37
C SER A 265 -1.90 -4.82 30.56
N GLY A 266 -1.31 -5.13 31.72
CA GLY A 266 -2.05 -5.39 32.95
C GLY A 266 -2.70 -4.14 33.54
N GLN A 267 -2.00 -3.00 33.51
CA GLN A 267 -2.54 -1.71 33.93
C GLN A 267 -3.68 -1.24 33.00
N LEU A 268 -3.57 -1.46 31.69
CA LEU A 268 -4.62 -1.17 30.73
C LEU A 268 -5.87 -2.03 30.99
N ALA A 269 -5.69 -3.31 31.32
CA ALA A 269 -6.80 -4.18 31.73
C ALA A 269 -7.51 -3.66 33.01
N TYR A 270 -6.75 -3.16 33.97
CA TYR A 270 -7.29 -2.51 35.17
C TYR A 270 -8.03 -1.20 34.82
N VAL A 271 -7.49 -0.37 33.95
CA VAL A 271 -8.17 0.85 33.44
C VAL A 271 -9.51 0.51 32.80
N ARG A 272 -9.58 -0.54 31.97
CA ARG A 272 -10.82 -0.98 31.30
C ARG A 272 -11.92 -1.31 32.31
N THR A 273 -11.57 -2.05 33.37
CA THR A 273 -12.52 -2.56 34.39
C THR A 273 -12.84 -1.54 35.50
N ASN A 274 -12.05 -0.47 35.64
CA ASN A 274 -12.29 0.57 36.63
C ASN A 274 -13.61 1.33 36.34
N THR A 275 -14.47 1.40 37.35
CA THR A 275 -15.81 2.00 37.29
C THR A 275 -15.81 3.47 37.74
N CYS A 276 -14.81 3.91 38.51
CA CYS A 276 -14.70 5.29 38.99
C CYS A 276 -14.11 6.18 37.89
N LYS A 277 -14.89 7.11 37.34
CA LYS A 277 -14.45 8.01 36.25
C LYS A 277 -13.18 8.81 36.60
N LYS A 278 -13.09 9.38 37.81
CA LYS A 278 -11.92 10.16 38.28
C LYS A 278 -10.66 9.29 38.31
N SER A 279 -10.75 8.10 38.88
CA SER A 279 -9.64 7.13 38.95
C SER A 279 -9.27 6.62 37.55
N LYS A 280 -10.27 6.28 36.73
CA LYS A 280 -10.10 5.82 35.35
C LYS A 280 -9.39 6.86 34.49
N PHE A 281 -9.78 8.13 34.57
CA PHE A 281 -9.10 9.22 33.86
C PHE A 281 -7.66 9.38 34.31
N ARG A 282 -7.41 9.43 35.63
CA ARG A 282 -6.05 9.57 36.18
C ARG A 282 -5.12 8.45 35.69
N LEU A 283 -5.59 7.21 35.77
CA LEU A 283 -4.82 6.03 35.36
C LEU A 283 -4.61 5.99 33.85
N SER A 284 -5.66 6.24 33.05
CA SER A 284 -5.56 6.26 31.58
C SER A 284 -4.58 7.33 31.11
N ARG A 285 -4.64 8.52 31.72
CA ARG A 285 -3.77 9.65 31.38
C ARG A 285 -2.31 9.34 31.74
N SER A 286 -2.07 8.83 32.94
CA SER A 286 -0.72 8.46 33.39
C SER A 286 -0.10 7.39 32.49
N LEU A 287 -0.86 6.32 32.21
CA LEU A 287 -0.39 5.21 31.39
C LEU A 287 -0.14 5.66 29.94
N CYS A 288 -1.05 6.47 29.37
CA CYS A 288 -0.90 7.02 28.02
C CYS A 288 0.39 7.84 27.90
N VAL A 289 0.67 8.73 28.86
CA VAL A 289 1.88 9.55 28.84
C VAL A 289 3.15 8.69 28.98
N GLN A 290 3.15 7.67 29.85
CA GLN A 290 4.29 6.76 29.99
C GLN A 290 4.58 6.00 28.69
N GLU A 291 3.56 5.45 28.04
CA GLU A 291 3.72 4.76 26.76
C GLU A 291 4.16 5.69 25.63
N LEU A 292 3.61 6.91 25.57
CA LEU A 292 4.03 7.92 24.58
C LEU A 292 5.50 8.33 24.78
N ARG A 293 5.95 8.53 26.03
CA ARG A 293 7.37 8.80 26.36
C ARG A 293 8.27 7.64 25.95
N TYR A 294 7.82 6.41 26.18
CA TYR A 294 8.54 5.22 25.75
C TYR A 294 8.67 5.12 24.23
N LEU A 295 7.61 5.42 23.48
CA LEU A 295 7.67 5.51 22.02
C LEU A 295 8.67 6.58 21.56
N CYS A 296 8.67 7.77 22.19
CA CYS A 296 9.65 8.82 21.88
C CYS A 296 11.10 8.38 22.09
N LYS A 297 11.37 7.55 23.11
CA LYS A 297 12.71 7.11 23.49
C LYS A 297 13.20 5.88 22.70
N ASN A 298 12.32 4.93 22.41
CA ASN A 298 12.70 3.61 21.90
C ASN A 298 12.37 3.42 20.41
N LEU A 299 11.52 4.25 19.82
CA LEU A 299 11.25 4.22 18.38
C LEU A 299 12.23 5.14 17.64
N GLU A 300 13.39 4.60 17.27
CA GLU A 300 14.40 5.33 16.51
C GLU A 300 13.99 5.50 15.04
N LEU A 301 13.28 6.59 14.73
CA LEU A 301 13.01 7.00 13.36
C LEU A 301 14.02 8.06 12.88
N PRO A 302 14.42 8.03 11.58
CA PRO A 302 15.30 9.04 11.01
C PRO A 302 14.73 10.44 11.22
N ASN A 303 15.53 11.33 11.81
CA ASN A 303 15.15 12.74 11.95
C ASN A 303 15.57 13.51 10.69
N CYS A 304 15.03 13.12 9.53
CA CYS A 304 15.43 13.70 8.25
C CYS A 304 14.22 14.02 7.37
N TYR A 305 14.28 15.20 6.76
CA TYR A 305 13.26 15.69 5.84
C TYR A 305 13.66 15.44 4.37
N ILE A 306 14.38 14.35 4.11
CA ILE A 306 14.89 14.00 2.78
C ILE A 306 14.55 12.54 2.49
N THR A 307 13.98 12.25 1.33
CA THR A 307 13.52 10.90 0.95
C THR A 307 14.64 9.85 0.92
N ARG A 308 15.88 10.24 0.64
CA ARG A 308 17.00 9.31 0.45
C ARG A 308 17.44 8.64 1.77
N PRO A 309 17.70 9.35 2.87
CA PRO A 309 17.98 8.72 4.16
C PRO A 309 16.84 7.82 4.66
N ILE A 310 15.57 8.20 4.42
CA ILE A 310 14.40 7.36 4.76
C ILE A 310 14.45 6.04 3.98
N LYS A 311 14.75 6.08 2.67
CA LYS A 311 14.93 4.88 1.84
C LYS A 311 16.03 3.97 2.41
N VAL A 312 17.18 4.54 2.78
CA VAL A 312 18.29 3.79 3.36
C VAL A 312 17.87 3.13 4.69
N TYR A 313 17.25 3.90 5.59
CA TYR A 313 16.75 3.42 6.87
C TYR A 313 15.81 2.22 6.72
N LEU A 314 14.86 2.31 5.78
CA LEU A 314 13.91 1.23 5.51
C LEU A 314 14.59 0.01 4.89
N LEU A 315 15.46 0.21 3.90
CA LEU A 315 16.17 -0.87 3.23
C LEU A 315 17.07 -1.66 4.20
N GLN A 316 17.76 -0.99 5.11
CA GLN A 316 18.57 -1.62 6.17
C GLN A 316 17.76 -2.53 7.10
N ARG A 317 16.49 -2.21 7.32
CA ARG A 317 15.59 -2.94 8.25
C ARG A 317 14.64 -3.91 7.53
N THR A 318 14.72 -3.98 6.20
CA THR A 318 13.86 -4.83 5.38
C THR A 318 14.44 -6.24 5.29
N ARG A 319 13.59 -7.26 5.49
CA ARG A 319 13.99 -8.67 5.37
C ARG A 319 13.93 -9.23 3.96
N CYS A 320 13.06 -8.68 3.12
CA CYS A 320 12.84 -9.13 1.76
C CYS A 320 12.60 -7.92 0.85
N ILE A 321 13.35 -7.83 -0.24
CA ILE A 321 13.23 -6.75 -1.22
C ILE A 321 12.70 -7.32 -2.51
N LEU A 322 11.48 -6.93 -2.87
CA LEU A 322 10.88 -7.27 -4.15
C LEU A 322 11.12 -6.13 -5.14
N CYS A 323 11.78 -6.44 -6.24
CA CYS A 323 12.05 -5.48 -7.30
C CYS A 323 12.17 -6.21 -8.65
N THR A 324 12.06 -5.45 -9.75
CA THR A 324 12.38 -6.00 -11.08
C THR A 324 13.89 -6.23 -11.19
N VAL A 325 14.30 -7.19 -12.02
CA VAL A 325 15.70 -7.46 -12.35
C VAL A 325 16.44 -6.17 -12.73
N SER A 326 15.83 -5.32 -13.57
CA SER A 326 16.42 -4.03 -13.93
C SER A 326 16.54 -3.11 -12.72
N SER A 327 15.47 -2.85 -11.96
CA SER A 327 15.48 -1.89 -10.85
C SER A 327 16.37 -2.29 -9.67
N SER A 328 16.78 -3.55 -9.60
CA SER A 328 17.74 -4.04 -8.60
C SER A 328 19.07 -3.26 -8.58
N PHE A 329 19.47 -2.62 -9.69
CA PHE A 329 20.66 -1.76 -9.74
C PHE A 329 20.65 -0.66 -8.66
N ARG A 330 19.47 -0.22 -8.22
CA ARG A 330 19.32 0.81 -7.18
C ARG A 330 19.85 0.37 -5.82
N LEU A 331 19.99 -0.93 -5.59
CA LEU A 331 20.51 -1.52 -4.35
C LEU A 331 22.05 -1.53 -4.30
N TYR A 332 22.72 -1.34 -5.43
CA TYR A 332 24.19 -1.46 -5.52
C TYR A 332 24.94 -0.48 -4.62
N ASN A 333 24.40 0.73 -4.44
CA ASN A 333 25.02 1.81 -3.65
C ASN A 333 24.23 2.13 -2.36
N VAL A 334 23.43 1.18 -1.86
CA VAL A 334 22.73 1.36 -0.59
C VAL A 334 23.63 0.83 0.52
N PRO A 335 24.12 1.67 1.44
CA PRO A 335 24.83 1.18 2.62
C PRO A 335 23.85 0.37 3.47
N MET A 336 24.14 -0.93 3.62
CA MET A 336 23.30 -1.89 4.34
C MET A 336 23.87 -2.23 5.73
N ASP A 337 24.88 -1.51 6.18
CA ASP A 337 25.47 -1.58 7.51
C ASP A 337 24.70 -0.68 8.50
N ASN A 338 24.51 -1.19 9.73
CA ASN A 338 23.84 -0.46 10.80
C ASN A 338 24.78 0.50 11.57
N SER A 339 26.04 0.65 11.14
CA SER A 339 26.99 1.56 11.79
C SER A 339 26.62 3.00 11.48
N SER A 340 26.15 3.70 12.50
CA SER A 340 25.61 5.06 12.50
C SER A 340 26.63 6.19 12.30
N SER A 341 27.75 5.94 11.62
CA SER A 341 28.77 6.97 11.38
C SER A 341 28.85 7.34 9.89
N ASP A 342 28.53 8.60 9.62
CA ASP A 342 28.85 9.36 8.40
C ASP A 342 27.85 9.28 7.23
N VAL A 343 26.75 10.00 7.39
CA VAL A 343 25.78 10.36 6.31
C VAL A 343 26.41 11.25 5.20
N TYR A 344 27.67 11.67 5.36
CA TYR A 344 28.41 12.50 4.40
C TYR A 344 29.71 11.85 3.86
N GLY A 345 29.81 10.52 3.87
CA GLY A 345 30.95 9.79 3.33
C GLY A 345 30.82 9.42 1.84
N VAL A 346 31.67 10.03 1.02
CA VAL A 346 31.90 9.71 -0.40
C VAL A 346 32.48 8.29 -0.56
N PHE A 347 31.89 7.48 -1.45
CA PHE A 347 32.41 6.23 -2.04
C PHE A 347 33.22 5.26 -1.13
N LYS A 348 32.70 4.87 0.04
CA LYS A 348 33.10 3.59 0.63
C LYS A 348 32.20 2.49 0.08
N LYS A 349 32.81 1.49 -0.56
CA LYS A 349 32.15 0.24 -0.96
C LYS A 349 31.64 -0.40 0.34
N PRO A 350 30.32 -0.61 0.52
CA PRO A 350 29.83 -1.27 1.72
C PRO A 350 30.40 -2.70 1.73
N GLU A 351 31.27 -3.00 2.70
CA GLU A 351 32.01 -4.27 2.71
C GLU A 351 31.11 -5.48 3.01
N THR A 352 29.88 -5.25 3.50
CA THR A 352 28.91 -6.33 3.75
C THR A 352 27.48 -5.83 3.53
N SER A 353 26.91 -6.06 2.36
CA SER A 353 25.46 -6.00 2.19
C SER A 353 24.82 -7.29 2.71
N ASN A 354 23.74 -7.15 3.48
CA ASN A 354 23.00 -8.27 4.08
C ASN A 354 22.17 -9.10 3.06
N LEU A 355 22.40 -8.93 1.76
CA LEU A 355 21.69 -9.67 0.73
C LEU A 355 22.53 -10.89 0.35
N GLU A 356 22.30 -12.02 1.02
CA GLU A 356 23.00 -13.27 0.73
C GLU A 356 22.28 -14.16 -0.29
N LEU A 357 20.96 -14.01 -0.40
CA LEU A 357 20.08 -14.83 -1.23
C LEU A 357 19.41 -13.99 -2.32
N LEU A 358 19.61 -14.38 -3.57
CA LEU A 358 18.88 -13.87 -4.73
C LEU A 358 17.89 -14.93 -5.20
N ILE A 359 16.62 -14.56 -5.33
CA ILE A 359 15.60 -15.38 -6.00
C ILE A 359 15.15 -14.62 -7.25
N VAL A 360 15.27 -15.27 -8.40
CA VAL A 360 14.78 -14.73 -9.68
C VAL A 360 13.64 -15.61 -10.15
N ASP A 361 12.43 -15.08 -10.07
CA ASP A 361 11.23 -15.69 -10.63
C ASP A 361 11.11 -15.38 -12.13
N GLU A 362 10.43 -16.25 -12.87
CA GLU A 362 10.33 -16.22 -14.34
C GLU A 362 11.69 -16.11 -15.03
N ALA A 363 12.72 -16.76 -14.46
CA ALA A 363 14.11 -16.63 -14.88
C ALA A 363 14.35 -17.05 -16.34
N ALA A 364 13.53 -17.94 -16.88
CA ALA A 364 13.60 -18.35 -18.29
C ALA A 364 13.20 -17.22 -19.27
N GLN A 365 12.42 -16.24 -18.81
CA GLN A 365 11.99 -15.08 -19.59
C GLN A 365 12.97 -13.89 -19.47
N VAL A 366 14.01 -14.00 -18.64
CA VAL A 366 14.98 -12.93 -18.40
C VAL A 366 16.26 -13.20 -19.19
N LYS A 367 16.71 -12.22 -19.98
CA LYS A 367 17.93 -12.38 -20.78
C LYS A 367 19.15 -12.44 -19.87
N GLU A 368 20.18 -13.16 -20.29
CA GLU A 368 21.41 -13.29 -19.49
C GLU A 368 21.97 -11.96 -19.00
N CYS A 369 22.03 -10.93 -19.87
CA CYS A 369 22.55 -9.62 -19.51
C CYS A 369 21.70 -8.89 -18.46
N GLU A 370 20.39 -9.15 -18.42
CA GLU A 370 19.48 -8.58 -17.42
C GLU A 370 19.71 -9.27 -16.07
N THR A 371 19.80 -10.61 -16.03
CA THR A 371 20.07 -11.38 -14.82
C THR A 371 21.39 -11.00 -14.14
N LEU A 372 22.38 -10.51 -14.90
CA LEU A 372 23.65 -10.04 -14.34
C LEU A 372 23.50 -8.83 -13.41
N ILE A 373 22.46 -8.00 -13.60
CA ILE A 373 22.25 -6.79 -12.78
C ILE A 373 22.10 -7.14 -11.29
N PRO A 374 21.16 -8.02 -10.86
CA PRO A 374 21.05 -8.41 -9.46
C PRO A 374 22.19 -9.32 -9.00
N LEU A 375 22.83 -10.08 -9.89
CA LEU A 375 23.99 -10.92 -9.54
C LEU A 375 25.24 -10.11 -9.17
N GLN A 376 25.34 -8.87 -9.64
CA GLN A 376 26.42 -7.96 -9.27
C GLN A 376 26.21 -7.28 -7.91
N LEU A 377 25.06 -7.48 -7.27
CA LEU A 377 24.83 -6.95 -5.94
C LEU A 377 25.85 -7.57 -4.96
N PRO A 378 26.49 -6.74 -4.11
CA PRO A 378 27.42 -7.26 -3.13
C PRO A 378 26.71 -8.25 -2.20
N GLY A 379 27.47 -9.18 -1.61
CA GLY A 379 26.97 -10.10 -0.59
C GLY A 379 26.21 -11.32 -1.10
N ILE A 380 25.76 -11.37 -2.37
CA ILE A 380 25.03 -12.53 -2.90
C ILE A 380 25.92 -13.78 -2.85
N ARG A 381 25.45 -14.81 -2.16
CA ARG A 381 26.13 -16.12 -1.99
C ARG A 381 25.36 -17.26 -2.61
N LEU A 382 24.02 -17.16 -2.66
CA LEU A 382 23.14 -18.15 -3.25
C LEU A 382 22.17 -17.46 -4.21
N ALA A 383 22.08 -17.98 -5.44
CA ALA A 383 21.10 -17.55 -6.42
C ALA A 383 20.19 -18.74 -6.76
N VAL A 384 18.87 -18.52 -6.67
CA VAL A 384 17.83 -19.49 -7.02
C VAL A 384 17.07 -18.94 -8.22
N PHE A 385 17.10 -19.69 -9.32
CA PHE A 385 16.39 -19.34 -10.55
C PHE A 385 15.16 -20.23 -10.68
N ILE A 386 13.98 -19.63 -10.79
CA ILE A 386 12.70 -20.31 -10.95
C ILE A 386 12.15 -19.89 -12.30
N GLY A 387 11.80 -20.85 -13.15
CA GLY A 387 11.27 -20.56 -14.48
C GLY A 387 10.95 -21.81 -15.28
N ASP A 388 10.41 -21.61 -16.48
CA ASP A 388 10.04 -22.65 -17.43
C ASP A 388 10.80 -22.46 -18.74
N GLU A 389 11.70 -23.40 -19.06
CA GLU A 389 12.49 -23.42 -20.31
C GLU A 389 11.61 -23.39 -21.56
N ASN A 390 10.38 -23.90 -21.48
CA ASN A 390 9.46 -23.91 -22.62
C ASN A 390 8.77 -22.55 -22.86
N GLN A 391 9.12 -21.52 -22.07
CA GLN A 391 8.62 -20.14 -22.19
C GLN A 391 9.79 -19.14 -22.27
N PRO A 392 10.57 -19.13 -23.38
CA PRO A 392 11.76 -18.30 -23.52
C PRO A 392 11.44 -16.81 -23.69
N SER A 393 12.46 -15.97 -23.51
CA SER A 393 12.32 -14.52 -23.66
C SER A 393 12.11 -14.08 -25.11
N LEU A 394 11.33 -13.01 -25.32
CA LEU A 394 11.07 -12.46 -26.65
C LEU A 394 12.18 -11.50 -27.11
N VAL A 395 12.73 -11.75 -28.31
CA VAL A 395 13.69 -10.85 -28.98
C VAL A 395 13.07 -10.27 -30.25
N LYS A 396 12.97 -8.94 -30.32
CA LYS A 396 12.37 -8.25 -31.49
C LYS A 396 13.26 -8.24 -32.74
N SER A 397 14.58 -8.20 -32.53
CA SER A 397 15.57 -8.10 -33.61
C SER A 397 15.97 -9.50 -34.08
N LYS A 398 15.74 -9.79 -35.36
CA LYS A 398 16.18 -11.07 -35.97
C LYS A 398 17.70 -11.27 -35.87
N ILE A 399 18.48 -10.19 -35.96
CA ILE A 399 19.94 -10.26 -35.85
C ILE A 399 20.32 -10.70 -34.43
N SER A 400 19.66 -10.14 -33.41
CA SER A 400 19.90 -10.48 -32.01
C SER A 400 19.41 -11.89 -31.67
N ASP A 401 18.27 -12.29 -32.23
CA ASP A 401 17.70 -13.63 -32.08
C ASP A 401 18.66 -14.70 -32.65
N ASN A 402 19.17 -14.47 -33.88
CA ASN A 402 20.19 -15.32 -34.50
C ASN A 402 21.50 -15.40 -33.69
N ALA A 403 21.77 -14.41 -32.85
CA ALA A 403 22.92 -14.39 -31.94
C ALA A 403 22.60 -15.02 -30.57
N ASN A 404 21.44 -15.65 -30.39
CA ASN A 404 20.94 -16.20 -29.13
C ASN A 404 20.88 -15.17 -27.99
N PHE A 405 20.64 -13.89 -28.31
CA PHE A 405 20.54 -12.83 -27.31
C PHE A 405 19.36 -13.05 -26.33
N GLY A 406 18.34 -13.80 -26.75
CA GLY A 406 17.17 -14.13 -25.94
C GLY A 406 17.40 -15.24 -24.91
N ARG A 407 18.56 -15.91 -24.95
CA ARG A 407 18.87 -16.98 -24.01
C ARG A 407 18.89 -16.44 -22.59
N SER A 408 18.35 -17.22 -21.66
CA SER A 408 18.38 -16.92 -20.22
C SER A 408 19.54 -17.62 -19.51
N VAL A 409 19.89 -17.14 -18.30
CA VAL A 409 20.84 -17.87 -17.44
C VAL A 409 20.28 -19.26 -17.09
N PHE A 410 18.97 -19.35 -16.86
CA PHE A 410 18.27 -20.60 -16.56
C PHE A 410 18.49 -21.63 -17.68
N GLU A 411 18.18 -21.25 -18.92
CA GLU A 411 18.37 -22.08 -20.11
C GLU A 411 19.84 -22.48 -20.30
N ARG A 412 20.78 -21.52 -20.15
CA ARG A 412 22.21 -21.82 -20.28
C ARG A 412 22.70 -22.83 -19.24
N LEU A 413 22.28 -22.70 -17.98
CA LEU A 413 22.66 -23.65 -16.93
C LEU A 413 22.09 -25.04 -17.21
N SER A 414 20.85 -25.13 -17.70
CA SER A 414 20.24 -26.39 -18.13
C SER A 414 21.02 -27.04 -19.27
N LEU A 415 21.43 -26.27 -20.29
CA LEU A 415 22.26 -26.77 -21.40
C LEU A 415 23.64 -27.25 -20.95
N LEU A 416 24.19 -26.67 -19.88
CA LEU A 416 25.45 -27.09 -19.26
C LEU A 416 25.29 -28.34 -18.37
N GLY A 417 24.09 -28.89 -18.24
CA GLY A 417 23.83 -30.11 -17.48
C GLY A 417 23.67 -29.92 -15.98
N TYR A 418 23.43 -28.69 -15.51
CA TYR A 418 23.09 -28.47 -14.11
C TYR A 418 21.74 -29.13 -13.78
N SER A 419 21.65 -29.80 -12.63
CA SER A 419 20.42 -30.45 -12.19
C SER A 419 19.33 -29.41 -11.92
N LYS A 420 18.14 -29.63 -12.50
CA LYS A 420 16.95 -28.83 -12.23
C LYS A 420 15.94 -29.61 -11.39
N HIS A 421 15.27 -28.90 -10.49
CA HIS A 421 14.16 -29.44 -9.73
C HIS A 421 12.85 -29.17 -10.49
N LEU A 422 12.23 -30.21 -11.03
CA LEU A 422 10.94 -30.11 -11.72
C LEU A 422 9.79 -30.11 -10.71
N LEU A 423 8.94 -29.08 -10.75
CA LEU A 423 7.64 -29.10 -10.07
C LEU A 423 6.66 -29.93 -10.91
N SER A 424 6.42 -31.17 -10.50
CA SER A 424 5.74 -32.19 -11.32
C SER A 424 4.21 -32.27 -11.14
N VAL A 425 3.58 -31.29 -10.48
CA VAL A 425 2.12 -31.29 -10.27
C VAL A 425 1.53 -29.96 -10.70
N GLN A 426 0.55 -30.00 -11.62
CA GLN A 426 -0.17 -28.82 -12.10
C GLN A 426 -1.55 -28.70 -11.44
N TYR A 427 -1.92 -27.49 -11.03
CA TYR A 427 -3.14 -27.23 -10.27
C TYR A 427 -4.11 -26.27 -11.00
N ARG A 428 -3.93 -26.04 -12.30
CA ARG A 428 -4.66 -24.99 -13.06
C ARG A 428 -5.53 -25.53 -14.21
N MET A 429 -5.02 -26.46 -15.00
CA MET A 429 -5.70 -26.92 -16.21
C MET A 429 -6.57 -28.14 -15.91
N HIS A 430 -7.72 -28.23 -16.58
CA HIS A 430 -8.47 -29.49 -16.61
C HIS A 430 -7.60 -30.57 -17.29
N PRO A 431 -7.66 -31.85 -16.87
CA PRO A 431 -6.83 -32.93 -17.44
C PRO A 431 -6.86 -33.03 -18.97
N GLU A 432 -8.01 -32.77 -19.60
CA GLU A 432 -8.12 -32.74 -21.07
C GLU A 432 -7.34 -31.59 -21.74
N ILE A 433 -7.15 -30.46 -21.04
CA ILE A 433 -6.35 -29.32 -21.51
C ILE A 433 -4.85 -29.59 -21.27
N SER A 434 -4.48 -30.11 -20.09
CA SER A 434 -3.08 -30.36 -19.73
C SER A 434 -2.44 -31.50 -20.53
N LYS A 435 -3.25 -32.46 -21.01
CA LYS A 435 -2.79 -33.65 -21.75
C LYS A 435 -1.81 -33.33 -22.88
N PHE A 436 -2.10 -32.36 -23.74
CA PHE A 436 -1.25 -32.03 -24.89
C PHE A 436 0.06 -31.32 -24.47
N PRO A 437 0.05 -30.25 -23.66
CA PRO A 437 1.28 -29.62 -23.19
C PRO A 437 2.19 -30.60 -22.44
N VAL A 438 1.64 -31.42 -21.56
CA VAL A 438 2.41 -32.39 -20.76
C VAL A 438 3.11 -33.42 -21.63
N ALA A 439 2.42 -33.97 -22.63
CA ALA A 439 3.01 -34.94 -23.55
C ALA A 439 4.06 -34.30 -24.49
N THR A 440 3.83 -33.07 -24.93
CA THR A 440 4.65 -32.42 -25.97
C THR A 440 5.90 -31.74 -25.42
N PHE A 441 5.79 -31.07 -24.27
CA PHE A 441 6.85 -30.18 -23.75
C PHE A 441 7.53 -30.70 -22.48
N TYR A 442 6.96 -31.72 -21.83
CA TYR A 442 7.40 -32.17 -20.51
C TYR A 442 7.61 -33.68 -20.39
N ASP A 443 7.69 -34.40 -21.51
CA ASP A 443 7.90 -35.86 -21.57
C ASP A 443 6.91 -36.67 -20.73
N GLY A 444 5.70 -36.16 -20.46
CA GLY A 444 4.75 -36.84 -19.57
C GLY A 444 5.07 -36.77 -18.08
N LYS A 445 6.05 -35.95 -17.65
CA LYS A 445 6.54 -35.90 -16.25
C LYS A 445 5.70 -35.02 -15.31
N ILE A 446 4.64 -34.38 -15.82
CA ILE A 446 3.75 -33.54 -15.02
C ILE A 446 2.42 -34.27 -14.82
N SER A 447 1.97 -34.32 -13.57
CA SER A 447 0.69 -34.87 -13.14
C SER A 447 -0.34 -33.79 -12.80
N ASP A 448 -1.61 -34.15 -12.83
CA ASP A 448 -2.71 -33.27 -12.46
C ASP A 448 -3.02 -33.33 -10.95
N GLY A 449 -3.19 -32.18 -10.31
CA GLY A 449 -3.51 -32.07 -8.89
C GLY A 449 -4.95 -32.49 -8.55
N PRO A 450 -5.24 -32.82 -7.27
CA PRO A 450 -6.56 -33.29 -6.85
C PRO A 450 -7.68 -32.26 -7.04
N ASN A 451 -7.34 -30.97 -7.05
CA ASN A 451 -8.32 -29.90 -7.27
C ASN A 451 -8.88 -29.93 -8.70
N VAL A 452 -8.05 -30.21 -9.70
CA VAL A 452 -8.43 -30.17 -11.12
C VAL A 452 -9.03 -31.49 -11.63
N THR A 453 -8.81 -32.59 -10.91
CA THR A 453 -9.40 -33.90 -11.21
C THR A 453 -10.77 -34.10 -10.56
N SER A 454 -11.17 -33.21 -9.65
CA SER A 454 -12.49 -33.26 -9.01
C SER A 454 -13.62 -33.01 -10.01
N LYS A 455 -14.76 -33.70 -9.83
CA LYS A 455 -15.95 -33.50 -10.68
C LYS A 455 -16.47 -32.05 -10.67
N ASN A 456 -16.23 -31.33 -9.56
CA ASN A 456 -16.64 -29.94 -9.40
C ASN A 456 -15.76 -28.97 -10.23
N TYR A 457 -14.63 -29.45 -10.76
CA TYR A 457 -13.77 -28.68 -11.65
C TYR A 457 -14.25 -28.69 -13.10
N ASP A 458 -15.03 -29.71 -13.51
CA ASP A 458 -15.64 -29.76 -14.83
C ASP A 458 -16.71 -28.65 -14.93
N ARG A 459 -16.47 -27.69 -15.83
CA ARG A 459 -17.39 -26.59 -16.09
C ARG A 459 -17.86 -26.67 -17.53
N ARG A 460 -19.17 -26.92 -17.70
CA ARG A 460 -19.83 -26.91 -19.00
C ARG A 460 -20.75 -25.72 -19.11
N PHE A 461 -20.30 -24.69 -19.81
CA PHE A 461 -21.08 -23.47 -20.03
C PHE A 461 -21.98 -23.54 -21.27
N LEU A 462 -21.78 -24.51 -22.16
CA LEU A 462 -22.60 -24.66 -23.36
C LEU A 462 -22.99 -26.13 -23.51
N ALA A 463 -24.27 -26.39 -23.79
CA ALA A 463 -24.82 -27.75 -23.81
C ALA A 463 -24.30 -28.68 -24.93
N SER A 464 -23.53 -28.17 -25.90
CA SER A 464 -23.03 -28.97 -27.02
C SER A 464 -21.68 -29.62 -26.71
N LYS A 465 -21.50 -30.87 -27.17
CA LYS A 465 -20.25 -31.64 -27.02
C LYS A 465 -19.02 -30.96 -27.66
N ILE A 466 -19.23 -30.03 -28.60
CA ILE A 466 -18.15 -29.26 -29.24
C ILE A 466 -17.54 -28.17 -28.33
N PHE A 467 -18.11 -27.94 -27.14
CA PHE A 467 -17.63 -26.96 -26.16
C PHE A 467 -17.19 -27.65 -24.86
N GLY A 468 -16.55 -28.81 -24.98
CA GLY A 468 -15.90 -29.48 -23.85
C GLY A 468 -14.74 -28.65 -23.28
N PRO A 469 -14.10 -29.13 -22.20
CA PRO A 469 -12.95 -28.47 -21.58
C PRO A 469 -11.83 -28.11 -22.57
N TYR A 470 -11.61 -28.97 -23.57
CA TYR A 470 -10.74 -28.70 -24.71
C TYR A 470 -11.47 -29.03 -26.02
N SER A 471 -11.38 -28.16 -27.02
CA SER A 471 -11.99 -28.38 -28.34
C SER A 471 -11.24 -27.61 -29.42
N PHE A 472 -10.98 -28.30 -30.54
CA PHE A 472 -10.43 -27.69 -31.75
C PHE A 472 -11.57 -27.48 -32.76
N ILE A 473 -11.84 -26.23 -33.12
CA ILE A 473 -12.90 -25.88 -34.08
C ILE A 473 -12.22 -25.48 -35.38
N ASN A 474 -12.29 -26.35 -36.38
CA ASN A 474 -11.84 -26.03 -37.73
C ASN A 474 -12.82 -25.00 -38.35
N VAL A 475 -12.29 -23.85 -38.80
CA VAL A 475 -13.05 -22.76 -39.42
C VAL A 475 -12.71 -22.71 -40.90
N ASP A 476 -13.53 -23.35 -41.73
CA ASP A 476 -13.32 -23.38 -43.18
C ASP A 476 -13.57 -22.02 -43.84
N GLY A 477 -12.87 -21.75 -44.96
CA GLY A 477 -13.04 -20.53 -45.76
C GLY A 477 -12.42 -19.27 -45.16
N GLY A 478 -11.67 -19.40 -44.07
CA GLY A 478 -10.86 -18.32 -43.52
C GLY A 478 -9.69 -17.95 -44.43
N HIS A 479 -9.51 -16.66 -44.70
CA HIS A 479 -8.36 -16.14 -45.44
C HIS A 479 -7.67 -15.05 -44.62
N GLU A 480 -6.35 -15.18 -44.49
CA GLU A 480 -5.54 -14.17 -43.83
C GLU A 480 -5.43 -12.92 -44.70
N THR A 481 -5.70 -11.77 -44.09
CA THR A 481 -5.58 -10.46 -44.74
C THR A 481 -4.64 -9.57 -43.91
N THR A 482 -3.85 -8.74 -44.58
CA THR A 482 -3.01 -7.74 -43.93
C THR A 482 -3.76 -6.42 -43.71
N GLU A 483 -3.45 -5.71 -42.63
CA GLU A 483 -3.96 -4.36 -42.44
C GLU A 483 -3.38 -3.37 -43.47
N LYS A 484 -4.15 -2.32 -43.81
CA LYS A 484 -3.75 -1.31 -44.80
C LYS A 484 -2.41 -0.60 -44.49
N HIS A 485 -2.00 -0.56 -43.23
CA HIS A 485 -0.80 0.16 -42.75
C HIS A 485 0.14 -0.72 -41.92
N GLY A 486 -0.04 -2.05 -41.91
CA GLY A 486 0.70 -2.96 -41.03
C GLY A 486 0.95 -4.34 -41.63
N ARG A 487 2.02 -5.00 -41.17
CA ARG A 487 2.37 -6.38 -41.57
C ARG A 487 1.66 -7.47 -40.75
N SER A 488 0.77 -7.11 -39.84
CA SER A 488 0.07 -8.07 -38.98
C SER A 488 -1.16 -8.64 -39.69
N LEU A 489 -1.39 -9.93 -39.48
CA LEU A 489 -2.44 -10.70 -40.14
C LEU A 489 -3.73 -10.71 -39.32
N LYS A 490 -4.87 -10.84 -40.02
CA LYS A 490 -6.19 -11.09 -39.43
C LYS A 490 -7.03 -12.01 -40.31
N ASN A 491 -7.93 -12.75 -39.68
CA ASN A 491 -8.91 -13.62 -40.35
C ASN A 491 -10.32 -13.24 -39.88
N THR A 492 -11.10 -12.63 -40.77
CA THR A 492 -12.44 -12.11 -40.45
C THR A 492 -13.48 -13.20 -40.18
N ILE A 493 -13.29 -14.40 -40.74
CA ILE A 493 -14.18 -15.55 -40.51
C ILE A 493 -13.96 -16.09 -39.10
N GLU A 494 -12.70 -16.23 -38.66
CA GLU A 494 -12.39 -16.56 -37.27
C GLU A 494 -12.92 -15.52 -36.29
N VAL A 495 -12.80 -14.22 -36.62
CA VAL A 495 -13.39 -13.15 -35.79
C VAL A 495 -14.90 -13.38 -35.62
N ALA A 496 -15.62 -13.70 -36.71
CA ALA A 496 -17.04 -13.99 -36.64
C ALA A 496 -17.36 -15.23 -35.79
N ALA A 497 -16.56 -16.30 -35.90
CA ALA A 497 -16.70 -17.51 -35.10
C ALA A 497 -16.48 -17.23 -33.60
N VAL A 498 -15.41 -16.51 -33.25
CA VAL A 498 -15.12 -16.09 -31.87
C VAL A 498 -16.27 -15.28 -31.29
N LEU A 499 -16.77 -14.28 -32.02
CA LEU A 499 -17.91 -13.48 -31.57
C LEU A 499 -19.15 -14.34 -31.32
N ARG A 500 -19.41 -15.32 -32.19
CA ARG A 500 -20.55 -16.23 -32.04
C ARG A 500 -20.44 -17.07 -30.76
N ILE A 501 -19.24 -17.53 -30.42
CA ILE A 501 -18.99 -18.28 -29.17
C ILE A 501 -19.18 -17.37 -27.96
N VAL A 502 -18.56 -16.18 -27.95
CA VAL A 502 -18.69 -15.20 -26.86
C VAL A 502 -20.15 -14.80 -26.62
N GLN A 503 -20.91 -14.56 -27.70
CA GLN A 503 -22.35 -14.24 -27.61
C GLN A 503 -23.15 -15.37 -26.96
N ARG A 504 -22.83 -16.63 -27.25
CA ARG A 504 -23.51 -17.78 -26.65
C ARG A 504 -23.15 -17.92 -25.17
N LEU A 505 -21.88 -17.75 -24.81
CA LEU A 505 -21.43 -17.74 -23.42
C LEU A 505 -22.09 -16.63 -22.61
N PHE A 506 -22.23 -15.44 -23.20
CA PHE A 506 -22.94 -14.33 -22.56
C PHE A 506 -24.41 -14.67 -22.30
N LYS A 507 -25.12 -15.21 -23.31
CA LYS A 507 -26.52 -15.62 -23.15
C LYS A 507 -26.68 -16.65 -22.03
N GLU A 508 -25.81 -17.65 -21.96
CA GLU A 508 -25.86 -18.64 -20.89
C GLU A 508 -25.59 -18.02 -19.52
N SER A 509 -24.57 -17.16 -19.42
CA SER A 509 -24.23 -16.45 -18.18
C SER A 509 -25.42 -15.63 -17.65
N VAL A 510 -26.13 -14.94 -18.53
CA VAL A 510 -27.35 -14.18 -18.17
C VAL A 510 -28.49 -15.12 -17.78
N SER A 511 -28.74 -16.19 -18.55
CA SER A 511 -29.84 -17.13 -18.28
C SER A 511 -29.66 -17.92 -16.98
N THR A 512 -28.43 -18.25 -16.61
CA THR A 512 -28.11 -19.03 -15.40
C THR A 512 -27.76 -18.14 -14.20
N GLY A 513 -27.55 -16.84 -14.41
CA GLY A 513 -27.01 -15.94 -13.38
C GLY A 513 -25.55 -16.23 -13.00
N SER A 514 -24.84 -17.04 -13.79
CA SER A 514 -23.47 -17.46 -13.49
C SER A 514 -22.46 -16.37 -13.86
N LYS A 515 -21.53 -16.07 -12.95
CA LYS A 515 -20.40 -15.18 -13.24
C LYS A 515 -19.37 -15.89 -14.13
N LEU A 516 -19.01 -15.28 -15.26
CA LEU A 516 -18.10 -15.86 -16.23
C LEU A 516 -17.07 -14.85 -16.74
N THR A 517 -15.80 -15.27 -16.72
CA THR A 517 -14.67 -14.53 -17.28
C THR A 517 -14.13 -15.28 -18.48
N VAL A 518 -14.04 -14.60 -19.62
CA VAL A 518 -13.58 -15.16 -20.90
C VAL A 518 -12.29 -14.46 -21.33
N GLY A 519 -11.25 -15.25 -21.62
CA GLY A 519 -10.03 -14.78 -22.26
C GLY A 519 -9.99 -15.19 -23.72
N VAL A 520 -9.70 -14.26 -24.63
CA VAL A 520 -9.45 -14.53 -26.05
C VAL A 520 -8.04 -14.10 -26.39
N VAL A 521 -7.22 -15.07 -26.81
CA VAL A 521 -5.82 -14.90 -27.18
C VAL A 521 -5.62 -15.04 -28.69
N SER A 522 -4.71 -14.24 -29.26
CA SER A 522 -4.24 -14.44 -30.63
C SER A 522 -2.78 -14.01 -30.79
N PRO A 523 -1.96 -14.69 -31.61
CA PRO A 523 -0.56 -14.29 -31.82
C PRO A 523 -0.43 -12.95 -32.56
N TYR A 524 -1.45 -12.53 -33.33
CA TYR A 524 -1.37 -11.35 -34.19
C TYR A 524 -2.14 -10.16 -33.62
N ASN A 525 -1.45 -9.03 -33.43
CA ASN A 525 -2.06 -7.81 -32.90
C ASN A 525 -3.21 -7.26 -33.76
N ALA A 526 -3.17 -7.45 -35.09
CA ALA A 526 -4.28 -7.09 -35.97
C ALA A 526 -5.53 -7.95 -35.72
N GLN A 527 -5.37 -9.24 -35.46
CA GLN A 527 -6.47 -10.13 -35.08
C GLN A 527 -7.04 -9.73 -33.71
N VAL A 528 -6.18 -9.43 -32.73
CA VAL A 528 -6.59 -8.92 -31.40
C VAL A 528 -7.45 -7.66 -31.55
N ARG A 529 -6.99 -6.67 -32.32
CA ARG A 529 -7.77 -5.44 -32.59
C ARG A 529 -9.10 -5.74 -33.28
N ALA A 530 -9.10 -6.56 -34.32
CA ALA A 530 -10.31 -6.91 -35.05
C ALA A 530 -11.36 -7.58 -34.16
N ILE A 531 -10.94 -8.45 -33.23
CA ILE A 531 -11.82 -9.06 -32.23
C ILE A 531 -12.31 -8.00 -31.24
N GLN A 532 -11.42 -7.17 -30.68
CA GLN A 532 -11.77 -6.11 -29.72
C GLN A 532 -12.80 -5.13 -30.29
N GLU A 533 -12.59 -4.66 -31.53
CA GLU A 533 -13.51 -3.74 -32.22
C GLU A 533 -14.90 -4.34 -32.37
N ARG A 534 -14.99 -5.65 -32.64
CA ARG A 534 -16.26 -6.34 -32.87
C ARG A 534 -16.95 -6.81 -31.60
N VAL A 535 -16.19 -7.16 -30.57
CA VAL A 535 -16.71 -7.43 -29.21
C VAL A 535 -17.27 -6.14 -28.61
N GLY A 536 -16.59 -5.01 -28.85
CA GLY A 536 -17.00 -3.69 -28.39
C GLY A 536 -17.09 -3.58 -26.87
N LYS A 537 -17.88 -2.60 -26.40
CA LYS A 537 -18.18 -2.41 -24.96
C LYS A 537 -19.50 -3.09 -24.53
N SER A 538 -20.14 -3.84 -25.42
CA SER A 538 -21.50 -4.36 -25.25
C SER A 538 -21.68 -5.27 -24.03
N TYR A 539 -20.60 -5.90 -23.57
CA TYR A 539 -20.62 -6.81 -22.42
C TYR A 539 -20.22 -6.13 -21.10
N ASN A 540 -19.61 -4.94 -21.15
CA ASN A 540 -19.10 -4.24 -19.96
C ASN A 540 -20.20 -3.68 -19.05
N MET A 541 -21.46 -3.71 -19.50
CA MET A 541 -22.60 -3.21 -18.73
C MET A 541 -23.20 -4.28 -17.80
N TYR A 542 -22.73 -5.53 -17.87
CA TYR A 542 -23.24 -6.63 -17.04
C TYR A 542 -22.21 -7.06 -15.98
N ASP A 543 -22.56 -6.91 -14.70
CA ASP A 543 -21.67 -7.15 -13.54
C ASP A 543 -21.28 -8.64 -13.31
N GLY A 544 -21.70 -9.53 -14.22
CA GLY A 544 -21.41 -10.96 -14.16
C GLY A 544 -20.59 -11.52 -15.32
N PHE A 545 -20.27 -10.72 -16.35
CA PHE A 545 -19.61 -11.24 -17.55
C PHE A 545 -18.50 -10.33 -18.04
N SER A 546 -17.28 -10.84 -18.12
CA SER A 546 -16.11 -10.07 -18.54
C SER A 546 -15.36 -10.77 -19.67
N VAL A 547 -15.02 -10.04 -20.73
CA VAL A 547 -14.21 -10.55 -21.84
C VAL A 547 -12.91 -9.76 -21.92
N LYS A 548 -11.78 -10.46 -21.87
CA LYS A 548 -10.45 -9.90 -22.12
C LYS A 548 -9.91 -10.43 -23.43
N VAL A 549 -9.49 -9.55 -24.32
CA VAL A 549 -8.88 -9.92 -25.62
C VAL A 549 -7.49 -9.33 -25.67
N LYS A 550 -6.45 -10.16 -25.85
CA LYS A 550 -5.05 -9.71 -25.96
C LYS A 550 -4.21 -10.65 -26.82
N SER A 551 -2.97 -10.24 -27.06
CA SER A 551 -1.97 -11.14 -27.66
C SER A 551 -1.55 -12.24 -26.68
N VAL A 552 -0.98 -13.34 -27.20
CA VAL A 552 -0.39 -14.42 -26.37
C VAL A 552 0.62 -13.82 -25.39
N ASP A 553 1.57 -13.03 -25.91
CA ASP A 553 2.53 -12.26 -25.10
C ASP A 553 1.81 -11.43 -24.02
N GLY A 554 0.78 -10.66 -24.40
CA GLY A 554 0.06 -9.77 -23.49
C GLY A 554 -0.72 -10.48 -22.36
N PHE A 555 -0.99 -11.77 -22.48
CA PHE A 555 -1.55 -12.60 -21.39
C PHE A 555 -0.46 -13.17 -20.47
N CYS A 556 0.76 -13.39 -20.96
CA CYS A 556 1.90 -13.80 -20.12
C CYS A 556 2.43 -12.66 -19.23
N TYR A 557 2.16 -11.39 -19.57
CA TYR A 557 2.61 -10.22 -18.80
C TYR A 557 1.58 -9.67 -17.77
N GLU A 558 0.40 -10.27 -17.62
CA GLU A 558 -0.68 -9.83 -16.70
C GLU A 558 -0.73 -10.63 -15.40
#